data_AF-A0AA97FDJ3-F1
#
_entry.id   AF-A0AA97FDJ3-F1
#
_cell.length_a   1.000
_cell.length_b   1.000
_cell.length_c   1.000
_cell.angle_alpha   90.00
_cell.angle_beta   90.00
_cell.angle_gamma   90.00
#
_symmetry.space_group_name_H-M   'P 1'
#
loop_
_entity.id
_entity.type
_entity.pdbx_description
1 polymer ?
#
loop_
_entity_poly.entity_id
_entity_poly.type
_entity_poly.pdbx_seq_one_letter_code
_entity_poly.pdbx_strand_id
1 'polypeptide(L)' 'MKCKNNNMNSVVLDCSTALVSLIVLIAALFALPALMPAGYATLVAIVLFIIFMSGGGHYISKNYK' A
#
# COMPACT_ATOMS: atom_id res chain seq x y z
N MET A 1 5.31 -6.07 30.16
CA MET A 1 4.08 -5.28 29.98
C MET A 1 4.46 -3.84 29.70
N LYS A 2 4.26 -3.33 28.49
CA LYS A 2 4.51 -1.92 28.14
C LYS A 2 3.17 -1.32 27.73
N CYS A 3 2.53 -0.60 28.66
CA CYS A 3 1.36 0.19 28.37
C CYS A 3 1.82 1.38 27.51
N LYS A 4 1.57 1.32 26.20
CA LYS A 4 1.79 2.45 25.28
C LYS A 4 0.43 2.89 24.77
N ASN A 5 -0.20 3.79 25.52
CA ASN A 5 -1.35 4.54 25.06
C ASN A 5 -0.88 5.52 23.97
N ASN A 6 -1.04 5.13 22.70
CA ASN A 6 -1.12 6.08 21.59
C ASN A 6 -2.38 5.72 20.80
N ASN A 7 -3.46 6.42 21.12
CA ASN A 7 -4.66 6.54 20.29
C ASN A 7 -4.34 7.32 18.99
N MET A 8 -3.29 6.96 18.26
CA MET A 8 -3.27 7.22 16.82
C MET A 8 -4.15 6.14 16.23
N ASN A 9 -5.43 6.50 16.05
CA ASN A 9 -6.51 5.62 15.64
C ASN A 9 -6.00 4.66 14.56
N SER A 10 -5.91 3.36 14.87
CA SER A 10 -5.41 2.32 13.93
C SER A 10 -6.08 2.45 12.56
N VAL A 11 -7.34 2.91 12.56
CA VAL A 11 -8.13 3.22 11.38
C VAL A 11 -7.49 4.30 10.50
N VAL A 12 -6.91 5.37 11.07
CA VAL A 12 -6.24 6.44 10.31
C VAL A 12 -4.99 5.91 9.59
N LEU A 13 -4.30 4.95 10.20
CA LEU A 13 -3.09 4.35 9.63
C LEU A 13 -3.42 3.33 8.53
N ASP A 14 -4.50 2.57 8.70
CA ASP A 14 -5.05 1.72 7.63
C ASP A 14 -5.56 2.57 6.46
N CYS A 15 -6.29 3.66 6.74
CA CYS A 15 -6.79 4.58 5.73
C CYS A 15 -5.65 5.26 4.95
N SER A 16 -4.57 5.68 5.61
CA SER A 16 -3.42 6.29 4.93
C SER A 16 -2.67 5.27 4.08
N THR A 17 -2.52 4.03 4.56
CA THR A 17 -1.89 2.94 3.78
C THR A 17 -2.71 2.56 2.55
N ALA A 18 -4.04 2.52 2.69
CA ALA A 18 -4.96 2.30 1.59
C ALA A 18 -4.89 3.44 0.54
N LEU A 19 -4.89 4.70 1.00
CA LEU A 19 -4.72 5.89 0.14
C LEU A 19 -3.40 5.86 -0.63
N VAL A 20 -2.29 5.59 0.05
CA VAL A 20 -0.97 5.51 -0.59
C VAL A 20 -0.93 4.38 -1.61
N SER A 21 -1.46 3.20 -1.27
CA SER A 21 -1.50 2.05 -2.18
C SER A 21 -2.37 2.33 -3.41
N LEU A 22 -3.49 3.03 -3.24
CA LEU A 22 -4.37 3.46 -4.33
C LEU A 22 -3.64 4.45 -5.27
N ILE A 23 -2.93 5.43 -4.73
CA ILE A 23 -2.16 6.39 -5.53
C ILE A 23 -1.06 5.67 -6.31
N VAL A 24 -0.36 4.72 -5.68
CA VAL A 24 0.66 3.89 -6.33
C VAL A 24 0.04 3.05 -7.46
N LEU A 25 -1.14 2.45 -7.24
CA LEU A 25 -1.86 1.70 -8.27
C LEU A 25 -2.21 2.59 -9.47
N ILE A 26 -2.76 3.79 -9.24
CA ILE A 26 -3.13 4.73 -10.30
C ILE A 26 -1.88 5.18 -11.08
N ALA A 27 -0.81 5.53 -10.37
CA ALA A 27 0.46 5.92 -10.99
C ALA A 27 1.05 4.76 -11.82
N ALA A 28 1.03 3.54 -11.29
CA ALA A 28 1.48 2.36 -12.01
C ALA A 28 0.64 2.08 -13.25
N LEU A 29 -0.68 2.25 -13.17
CA LEU A 29 -1.60 2.04 -14.29
C LEU A 29 -1.37 3.05 -15.43
N PHE A 30 -0.87 4.26 -15.12
CA PHE A 30 -0.57 5.29 -16.11
C PHE A 30 0.87 5.23 -16.64
N ALA A 31 1.82 4.79 -15.80
CA ALA A 31 3.24 4.73 -16.14
C ALA A 31 3.64 3.42 -16.84
N LEU A 32 3.07 2.27 -16.45
CA LEU A 32 3.42 0.97 -17.05
C LEU A 32 2.99 0.80 -18.52
N PRO A 33 1.87 1.35 -19.02
CA PRO A 33 1.51 1.25 -20.43
C PRO A 33 2.54 1.90 -21.37
N ALA A 34 3.35 2.83 -20.86
CA ALA A 34 4.45 3.43 -21.61
C ALA A 34 5.66 2.49 -21.76
N LEU A 35 5.75 1.45 -20.93
CA LEU A 35 6.86 0.49 -20.90
C LEU A 35 6.48 -0.89 -21.44
N MET A 36 5.19 -1.27 -21.40
CA MET A 36 4.74 -2.63 -21.70
C MET A 36 3.28 -2.68 -22.20
N PRO A 37 2.87 -3.74 -22.93
CA PRO A 37 1.52 -3.85 -23.48
C PRO A 37 0.45 -3.79 -22.38
N ALA A 38 -0.66 -3.11 -22.67
CA ALA A 38 -1.70 -2.78 -21.70
C ALA A 38 -2.24 -3.99 -20.90
N GLY A 39 -2.31 -5.17 -21.51
CA GLY A 39 -2.76 -6.39 -20.83
C GLY A 39 -1.80 -6.91 -19.75
N TYR A 40 -0.49 -6.68 -19.91
CA TYR A 40 0.50 -7.05 -18.90
C TYR A 40 0.69 -5.94 -17.86
N ALA A 41 0.56 -4.67 -18.27
CA ALA A 41 0.66 -3.52 -17.40
C ALA A 41 -0.37 -3.57 -16.24
N THR A 42 -1.61 -3.96 -16.53
CA THR A 42 -2.67 -4.11 -15.53
C THR A 42 -2.36 -5.22 -14.52
N LEU A 43 -1.89 -6.38 -15.00
CA LEU A 43 -1.52 -7.50 -14.12
C LEU A 43 -0.38 -7.10 -13.17
N VAL A 44 0.66 -6.44 -13.68
CA VAL A 44 1.78 -5.99 -12.86
C VAL A 44 1.33 -4.91 -11.87
N ALA A 45 0.46 -3.98 -12.26
CA ALA A 45 -0.08 -2.97 -11.35
C ALA A 45 -0.86 -3.59 -10.18
N ILE A 46 -1.67 -4.63 -10.45
CA ILE A 46 -2.41 -5.37 -9.42
C ILE A 46 -1.45 -6.09 -8.46
N VAL A 47 -0.42 -6.77 -8.99
CA VAL A 47 0.59 -7.44 -8.16
C VAL A 47 1.34 -6.44 -7.29
N LEU A 48 1.73 -5.30 -7.85
CA LEU A 48 2.43 -4.23 -7.13
C LEU A 48 1.55 -3.65 -6.01
N PHE A 49 0.24 -3.49 -6.26
CA PHE A 49 -0.73 -3.05 -5.27
C PHE A 49 -0.84 -4.02 -4.09
N ILE A 50 -0.92 -5.33 -4.35
CA ILE A 50 -0.97 -6.36 -3.30
C ILE A 50 0.30 -6.34 -2.45
N ILE A 51 1.48 -6.23 -3.08
CA ILE A 51 2.77 -6.15 -2.38
C ILE A 51 2.84 -4.90 -1.51
N PHE A 52 2.40 -3.74 -2.02
CA PHE A 52 2.36 -2.50 -1.25
C PHE A 52 1.41 -2.59 -0.06
N MET A 53 0.23 -3.19 -0.24
CA MET A 53 -0.73 -3.34 0.83
C MET A 53 -0.21 -4.30 1.92
N SER A 54 0.41 -5.42 1.50
CA SER A 54 1.04 -6.39 2.42
C SER A 54 2.23 -5.80 3.17
N GLY A 55 3.11 -5.07 2.46
CA GLY A 55 4.26 -4.39 3.04
C GLY A 55 3.87 -3.25 3.99
N GLY A 56 2.86 -2.47 3.63
CA GLY A 56 2.30 -1.40 4.47
C GLY A 56 1.78 -1.94 5.80
N GLY A 57 0.98 -3.02 5.75
CA GLY A 57 0.50 -3.69 6.97
C GLY A 57 1.63 -4.24 7.84
N HIS A 58 2.70 -4.77 7.25
CA HIS A 58 3.86 -5.25 7.99
C HIS A 58 4.67 -4.12 8.65
N TYR A 59 4.89 -3.01 7.95
CA TYR A 59 5.57 -1.83 8.50
C TYR A 59 4.79 -1.21 9.66
N ILE A 60 3.47 -1.16 9.54
CA ILE A 60 2.59 -0.73 10.63
C ILE A 60 2.75 -1.65 11.85
N SER A 61 2.63 -2.97 11.65
CA SER A 61 2.77 -3.95 12.73
C SER A 61 4.11 -3.84 13.48
N LYS A 62 5.20 -3.52 12.77
CA LYS A 62 6.55 -3.40 13.34
C LYS A 62 6.77 -2.11 14.15
N ASN A 63 6.13 -1.00 13.77
CA ASN A 63 6.25 0.29 14.47
C ASN A 63 5.38 0.37 15.75
N TYR A 64 4.47 -0.60 15.95
CA TYR A 64 3.58 -0.69 17.12
C TYR A 64 4.06 -1.69 18.19
N LYS A 65 5.25 -2.30 18.03
CA LYS A 65 5.94 -3.05 19.11
C LYS A 65 6.69 -2.12 20.06
#